data_AF-A0A3B3UHE5-F1
#
_entry.id   AF-A0A3B3UHE5-F1
#
_cell.length_a   1.000
_cell.length_b   1.000
_cell.length_c   1.000
_cell.angle_alpha   90.00
_cell.angle_beta   90.00
_cell.angle_gamma   90.00
#
_symmetry.space_group_name_H-M   'P 1'
#
loop_
_entity.id
_entity.type
_entity.pdbx_description
1 polymer ?
#
loop_
_entity_poly.entity_id
_entity_poly.type
_entity_poly.pdbx_seq_one_letter_code
_entity_poly.pdbx_strand_id
1 'polypeptide(L)'
;LWLSINCNVVLTEAQGDFTSPCYPQKYPNSHTCKWTMQAPTGFIIQLSFLDFELEEAQDCMYDRVVVNTGSTESKFCGLTARGLTLNSTRNVMEVSFISDFSIQKKGFTVSFQHDLKQAVGMLL
;
A
#
# COMPACT_ATOMS: atom_id res chain seq x y z
N LEU A 1 -12.60 6.62 -16.42
CA LEU A 1 -12.27 5.21 -16.74
C LEU A 1 -10.88 5.17 -17.35
N TRP A 2 -9.81 5.16 -16.54
CA TRP A 2 -8.45 4.98 -17.06
C TRP A 2 -7.72 3.99 -16.15
N LEU A 3 -7.47 2.80 -16.69
CA LEU A 3 -6.54 1.82 -16.14
C LEU A 3 -5.14 2.45 -16.23
N SER A 4 -4.75 3.23 -15.22
CA SER A 4 -3.45 3.91 -15.23
C SER A 4 -2.35 2.91 -14.89
N ILE A 5 -1.50 2.61 -15.87
CA ILE A 5 -0.23 1.88 -15.69
C ILE A 5 0.78 2.75 -14.93
N ASN A 6 0.60 4.09 -14.97
CA ASN A 6 1.37 5.02 -14.17
C ASN A 6 0.87 4.99 -12.73
N CYS A 7 1.71 4.46 -11.85
CA CYS A 7 1.42 4.16 -10.46
C CYS A 7 2.56 4.66 -9.53
N ASN A 8 3.35 5.62 -10.01
CA ASN A 8 4.33 6.36 -9.22
C ASN A 8 3.72 7.71 -8.86
N VAL A 9 3.08 7.80 -7.69
CA VAL A 9 2.20 8.91 -7.33
C VAL A 9 2.45 9.35 -5.89
N VAL A 10 2.40 10.66 -5.66
CA VAL A 10 2.33 11.25 -4.31
C VAL A 10 0.88 11.60 -4.03
N LEU A 11 0.34 11.09 -2.92
CA LEU A 11 -1.04 11.26 -2.50
C LEU A 11 -1.08 12.16 -1.27
N THR A 12 -1.69 13.35 -1.39
CA THR A 12 -1.77 14.36 -0.32
C THR A 12 -3.18 14.58 0.21
N GLU A 13 -4.18 13.95 -0.41
CA GLU A 13 -5.59 14.06 -0.02
C GLU A 13 -5.83 13.42 1.35
N ALA A 14 -6.78 13.95 2.11
CA ALA A 14 -7.07 13.48 3.47
C ALA A 14 -7.51 12.02 3.56
N GLN A 15 -8.07 11.51 2.47
CA GLN A 15 -8.45 10.12 2.29
C GLN A 15 -8.49 9.81 0.80
N GLY A 16 -8.39 8.54 0.45
CA GLY A 16 -8.56 8.10 -0.92
C GLY A 16 -8.28 6.62 -1.08
N ASP A 17 -8.40 6.17 -2.32
CA ASP A 17 -8.17 4.78 -2.69
C ASP A 17 -7.19 4.71 -3.86
N PHE A 18 -6.42 3.62 -3.91
CA PHE A 18 -5.64 3.26 -5.08
C PHE A 18 -5.63 1.75 -5.29
N THR A 19 -5.33 1.34 -6.52
CA THR A 19 -5.32 -0.06 -6.90
C THR A 19 -4.01 -0.42 -7.60
N SER A 20 -3.68 -1.70 -7.60
CA SER A 20 -2.65 -2.22 -8.52
C SER A 20 -3.06 -1.90 -9.96
N PRO A 21 -2.09 -1.70 -10.88
CA PRO A 21 -2.41 -1.46 -12.28
C PRO A 21 -3.35 -2.55 -12.84
N CYS A 22 -4.30 -2.11 -13.65
CA CYS A 22 -5.30 -2.96 -14.30
C CYS A 22 -6.36 -3.61 -13.40
N TYR A 23 -6.33 -3.44 -12.07
CA TYR A 23 -7.34 -4.02 -11.17
C TYR A 23 -8.78 -3.66 -11.63
N PRO A 24 -9.74 -4.61 -11.61
CA PRO A 24 -9.66 -5.99 -11.10
C PRO A 24 -9.13 -7.02 -12.11
N GLN A 25 -8.64 -6.59 -13.28
CA GLN A 25 -7.88 -7.48 -14.15
C GLN A 25 -6.48 -7.71 -13.57
N LYS A 26 -5.80 -8.71 -14.12
CA LYS A 26 -4.46 -9.06 -13.66
C LYS A 26 -3.49 -7.90 -13.85
N TYR A 27 -2.64 -7.66 -12.85
CA TYR A 27 -1.55 -6.69 -12.96
C TYR A 27 -0.55 -7.11 -14.04
N PRO A 28 0.19 -6.17 -14.67
CA PRO A 28 1.23 -6.51 -15.63
C PRO A 28 2.46 -7.11 -14.93
N ASN A 29 3.20 -7.97 -15.66
CA ASN A 29 4.53 -8.43 -15.27
C ASN A 29 5.57 -7.30 -15.31
N SER A 30 6.67 -7.52 -14.59
CA SER A 30 7.90 -6.72 -14.66
C SER A 30 7.64 -5.25 -14.40
N HIS A 31 6.68 -4.99 -13.51
CA HIS A 31 6.19 -3.66 -13.24
C HIS A 31 6.53 -3.24 -11.83
N THR A 32 6.87 -1.96 -11.66
CA THR A 32 7.19 -1.36 -10.38
C THR A 32 6.33 -0.11 -10.16
N CYS A 33 5.63 -0.08 -9.04
CA CYS A 33 4.78 1.02 -8.62
C CYS A 33 5.22 1.54 -7.26
N LYS A 34 4.99 2.82 -7.01
CA LYS A 34 5.22 3.47 -5.72
C LYS A 34 4.13 4.50 -5.42
N TRP A 35 3.42 4.29 -4.32
CA TRP A 35 2.50 5.28 -3.76
C TRP A 35 3.10 5.84 -2.49
N THR A 36 3.33 7.16 -2.47
CA THR A 36 3.79 7.89 -1.28
C THR A 36 2.64 8.72 -0.76
N MET A 37 2.06 8.33 0.38
CA MET A 37 1.02 9.10 1.06
C MET A 37 1.68 10.11 2.01
N GLN A 38 1.26 11.37 1.95
CA GLN A 38 1.81 12.47 2.74
C GLN A 38 0.69 13.24 3.44
N ALA A 39 0.66 13.13 4.77
CA ALA A 39 -0.26 13.86 5.62
C ALA A 39 0.37 15.16 6.16
N PRO A 40 -0.44 16.15 6.56
CA PRO A 40 0.04 17.30 7.31
C PRO A 40 0.72 16.90 8.63
N THR A 41 1.55 17.79 9.18
CA THR A 41 2.11 17.60 10.53
C THR A 41 0.99 17.48 11.56
N GLY A 42 1.15 16.55 12.51
CA GLY A 42 0.12 16.25 13.51
C GLY A 42 -0.84 15.12 13.11
N PHE A 43 -0.67 14.54 11.92
CA PHE A 43 -1.42 13.38 11.45
C PHE A 43 -0.52 12.15 11.27
N ILE A 44 -1.14 10.98 11.29
CA ILE A 44 -0.62 9.71 10.79
C ILE A 44 -1.52 9.24 9.64
N ILE A 45 -1.09 8.20 8.94
CA ILE A 45 -1.81 7.58 7.83
C ILE A 45 -2.24 6.19 8.29
N GLN A 46 -3.54 5.91 8.20
CA GLN A 46 -4.08 4.56 8.28
C GLN A 46 -4.30 4.05 6.87
N LEU A 47 -3.88 2.82 6.62
CA LEU A 47 -4.00 2.14 5.33
C LEU A 47 -4.69 0.80 5.54
N SER A 48 -5.67 0.49 4.69
CA SER A 48 -6.40 -0.79 4.71
C SER A 48 -6.41 -1.45 3.34
N PHE A 49 -6.03 -2.72 3.29
CA PHE A 49 -6.18 -3.55 2.09
C PHE A 49 -7.60 -4.12 2.01
N LEU A 50 -8.41 -3.55 1.11
CA LEU A 50 -9.79 -3.98 0.91
C LEU A 50 -9.87 -5.31 0.13
N ASP A 51 -8.90 -5.54 -0.75
CA ASP A 51 -8.70 -6.78 -1.50
C ASP A 51 -7.22 -6.92 -1.83
N PHE A 52 -6.74 -8.16 -1.88
CA PHE A 52 -5.34 -8.47 -2.07
C PHE A 52 -5.16 -9.91 -2.56
N GLU A 53 -4.50 -10.08 -3.70
CA GLU A 53 -4.09 -11.36 -4.24
C GLU A 53 -2.89 -11.16 -5.17
N LEU A 54 -1.72 -11.62 -4.74
CA LEU A 54 -0.48 -11.67 -5.53
C LEU A 54 -0.05 -13.13 -5.73
N GLU A 55 0.93 -13.36 -6.59
CA GLU A 55 1.65 -14.63 -6.60
C GLU A 55 2.18 -14.96 -5.19
N GLU A 56 2.06 -16.22 -4.78
CA GLU A 56 2.54 -16.69 -3.48
C GLU A 56 3.94 -17.29 -3.64
N ALA A 57 4.86 -16.85 -2.79
CA ALA A 57 6.23 -17.36 -2.76
C ALA A 57 6.82 -17.24 -1.36
N GLN A 58 7.78 -18.11 -1.04
CA GLN A 58 8.58 -17.96 0.19
C GLN A 58 9.22 -16.56 0.23
N ASP A 59 9.08 -15.89 1.37
CA ASP A 59 9.58 -14.52 1.62
C ASP A 59 9.14 -13.47 0.58
N CYS A 60 8.08 -13.75 -0.17
CA CYS A 60 7.59 -12.91 -1.27
C CYS A 60 8.70 -12.52 -2.26
N MET A 61 9.46 -13.53 -2.69
CA MET A 61 10.61 -13.34 -3.59
C MET A 61 10.22 -12.99 -5.03
N TYR A 62 9.05 -13.41 -5.51
CA TYR A 62 8.50 -13.05 -6.84
C TYR A 62 7.74 -11.73 -6.76
N ASP A 63 6.41 -11.79 -6.75
CA ASP A 63 5.55 -10.62 -6.58
C ASP A 63 5.43 -10.21 -5.11
N ARG A 64 5.50 -8.91 -4.84
CA ARG A 64 5.37 -8.38 -3.48
C ARG A 64 4.82 -6.98 -3.42
N VAL A 65 4.05 -6.72 -2.36
CA VAL A 65 3.81 -5.38 -1.84
C VAL A 65 4.69 -5.16 -0.62
N VAL A 66 5.39 -4.03 -0.59
CA VAL A 66 6.21 -3.58 0.53
C VAL A 66 5.56 -2.33 1.12
N VAL A 67 5.21 -2.37 2.40
CA VAL A 67 4.66 -1.21 3.13
C VAL A 67 5.70 -0.71 4.13
N ASN A 68 6.08 0.56 4.01
CA ASN A 68 6.94 1.25 4.96
C ASN A 68 6.11 2.25 5.78
N THR A 69 5.95 1.96 7.06
CA THR A 69 5.17 2.76 8.03
C THR A 69 5.98 3.90 8.67
N GLY A 70 7.23 4.07 8.27
CA GLY A 70 8.21 4.98 8.87
C GLY A 70 9.01 4.38 10.03
N SER A 71 8.56 3.25 10.60
CA SER A 71 9.30 2.50 11.63
C SER A 71 9.61 1.07 11.22
N THR A 72 8.72 0.47 10.44
CA THR A 72 8.83 -0.92 9.99
C THR A 72 8.59 -1.00 8.49
N GLU A 73 9.31 -1.92 7.85
CA GLU A 73 9.05 -2.34 6.49
C GLU A 73 8.50 -3.78 6.53
N SER A 74 7.36 -4.01 5.89
CA SER A 74 6.70 -5.33 5.85
C SER A 74 6.39 -5.72 4.41
N LYS A 75 6.59 -7.00 4.09
CA LYS A 75 6.39 -7.56 2.74
C LYS A 75 5.19 -8.50 2.75
N PHE A 76 4.37 -8.40 1.71
CA PHE A 76 3.15 -9.18 1.56
C PHE A 76 3.02 -9.74 0.14
N CYS A 77 2.47 -10.93 0.02
CA CYS A 77 2.22 -11.66 -1.23
C CYS A 77 1.17 -12.75 -0.97
N GLY A 78 0.77 -13.51 -2.00
CA GLY A 78 -0.35 -14.44 -1.86
C GLY A 78 -1.61 -13.69 -1.37
N LEU A 79 -2.17 -14.12 -0.24
CA LEU A 79 -3.34 -13.51 0.40
C LEU A 79 -3.04 -12.78 1.71
N THR A 80 -1.77 -12.65 2.10
CA THR A 80 -1.38 -12.33 3.49
C THR A 80 -1.75 -10.92 3.96
N ALA A 81 -1.97 -9.98 3.04
CA ALA A 81 -2.43 -8.62 3.38
C ALA A 81 -3.95 -8.43 3.27
N ARG A 82 -4.73 -9.44 2.83
CA ARG A 82 -6.18 -9.25 2.62
C ARG A 82 -6.88 -8.92 3.95
N GLY A 83 -7.54 -7.76 4.01
CA GLY A 83 -8.23 -7.27 5.21
C GLY A 83 -7.30 -6.69 6.28
N LEU A 84 -6.01 -6.57 6.01
CA LEU A 84 -5.04 -5.98 6.95
C LEU A 84 -5.18 -4.46 6.97
N THR A 85 -5.06 -3.88 8.17
CA THR A 85 -4.95 -2.43 8.38
C THR A 85 -3.63 -2.11 9.08
N LEU A 86 -2.93 -1.08 8.58
CA LEU A 86 -1.62 -0.63 9.05
C LEU A 86 -1.66 0.86 9.34
N ASN A 87 -0.97 1.28 10.40
CA ASN A 87 -0.81 2.69 10.75
C ASN A 87 0.64 3.12 10.58
N SER A 88 0.86 4.32 10.04
CA SER A 88 2.18 4.94 10.04
C SER A 88 2.54 5.49 11.42
N THR A 89 3.82 5.66 11.65
CA THR A 89 4.35 6.30 12.87
C THR A 89 4.61 7.80 12.69
N ARG A 90 4.70 8.23 11.44
CA ARG A 90 4.91 9.61 11.00
C ARG A 90 3.83 10.01 9.99
N ASN A 91 3.89 11.23 9.52
CA ASN A 91 2.96 11.77 8.52
C ASN A 91 3.27 11.33 7.08
N VAL A 92 4.09 10.29 6.88
CA VAL A 92 4.42 9.73 5.58
C VAL A 92 4.35 8.20 5.66
N MET A 93 3.72 7.58 4.66
CA MET A 93 3.69 6.12 4.46
C MET A 93 4.00 5.83 3.00
N GLU A 94 4.78 4.79 2.73
CA GLU A 94 5.10 4.37 1.36
C GLU A 94 4.66 2.94 1.11
N VAL A 95 4.07 2.72 -0.07
CA VAL A 95 3.70 1.40 -0.57
C VAL A 95 4.37 1.20 -1.90
N SER A 96 5.13 0.12 -2.04
CA SER A 96 5.76 -0.29 -3.30
C SER A 96 5.21 -1.63 -3.74
N PHE A 97 4.88 -1.76 -5.03
CA PHE A 97 4.52 -3.04 -5.65
C PHE A 97 5.54 -3.39 -6.71
N ILE A 98 6.04 -4.62 -6.66
CA ILE A 98 7.00 -5.17 -7.62
C ILE A 98 6.45 -6.52 -8.10
N SER A 99 6.41 -6.71 -9.41
CA SER A 99 6.09 -7.99 -10.06
C SER A 99 7.26 -8.53 -10.87
N ASP A 100 7.36 -9.86 -10.95
CA ASP A 100 8.39 -10.53 -11.74
C ASP A 100 7.96 -10.74 -13.22
N PHE A 101 8.64 -11.61 -13.98
CA PHE A 101 8.35 -11.82 -15.40
C PHE A 101 7.16 -12.76 -15.67
N SER A 102 6.50 -13.31 -14.65
CA SER A 102 5.47 -14.34 -14.81
C SER A 102 4.37 -14.28 -13.73
N ILE A 103 3.40 -15.20 -13.85
CA ILE A 103 2.30 -15.48 -12.89
C ILE A 103 1.64 -14.23 -12.27
N GLN A 104 0.70 -13.64 -13.01
CA GLN A 104 -0.10 -12.54 -12.49
C GLN A 104 -1.37 -13.03 -11.78
N LYS A 105 -1.75 -12.31 -10.73
CA LYS A 105 -3.02 -12.45 -10.01
C LYS A 105 -3.85 -11.18 -10.12
N LYS A 106 -4.97 -11.13 -9.40
CA LYS A 106 -5.93 -10.02 -9.42
C LYS A 106 -5.33 -8.70 -8.93
N GLY A 107 -4.32 -8.74 -8.06
CA GLY A 107 -3.71 -7.56 -7.48
C GLY A 107 -4.43 -7.10 -6.22
N PHE A 108 -4.53 -5.79 -6.01
CA PHE A 108 -5.05 -5.24 -4.75
C PHE A 108 -5.81 -3.93 -4.93
N THR A 109 -6.68 -3.64 -3.97
CA THR A 109 -7.25 -2.32 -3.72
C THR A 109 -6.99 -1.91 -2.28
N VAL A 110 -6.60 -0.65 -2.11
CA VAL A 110 -6.20 -0.07 -0.84
C VAL A 110 -6.99 1.21 -0.62
N SER A 111 -7.50 1.40 0.60
CA SER A 111 -7.99 2.68 1.10
C SER A 111 -7.00 3.26 2.09
N PHE A 112 -6.85 4.58 2.11
CA PHE A 112 -6.07 5.28 3.13
C PHE A 112 -6.81 6.51 3.65
N GLN A 113 -6.50 6.90 4.87
CA GLN A 113 -7.01 8.12 5.50
C GLN A 113 -5.98 8.72 6.46
N HIS A 114 -6.05 10.03 6.64
CA HIS A 114 -5.29 10.76 7.64
C HIS A 114 -6.02 10.72 8.97
N ASP A 115 -5.35 10.18 9.99
CA ASP A 115 -5.85 10.18 11.37
C ASP A 115 -5.04 11.18 12.20
N LEU A 116 -5.70 11.92 13.09
CA LEU A 116 -5.00 12.77 14.05
C LEU A 116 -4.04 11.92 14.86
N LYS A 117 -2.78 12.35 14.95
CA LYS A 117 -1.79 11.71 15.80
C LYS A 117 -2.22 11.93 17.25
N GLN A 118 -2.75 10.90 17.89
CA GLN A 118 -3.06 10.96 19.32
C GLN A 118 -1.77 11.25 20.07
N ALA A 119 -1.75 12.34 20.84
CA ALA A 119 -0.69 12.57 21.80
C ALA A 119 -0.85 11.51 22.90
N VAL A 120 0.13 10.61 23.05
CA VAL A 120 0.17 9.77 24.25
C VAL A 120 0.25 10.72 25.44
N GLY A 121 -0.75 10.62 26.30
CA GLY A 121 -1.12 11.61 27.31
C GLY A 121 0.08 12.15 28.09
N MET A 122 0.19 13.47 28.05
CA MET A 122 0.71 14.32 29.10
C MET A 122 -0.07 13.98 30.38
N LEU A 123 0.49 13.15 31.26
CA LEU A 123 0.05 13.11 32.65
C LEU A 123 0.38 14.48 33.25
N LEU A 124 -0.66 15.25 33.53
CA LEU A 124 -0.60 16.37 34.48
C LEU A 124 -0.33 15.83 35.88
#